data_AF-A0AAV6BPI5-F1
#
_entry.id   AF-A0AAV6BPI5-F1
#
_cell.length_a   1.000
_cell.length_b   1.000
_cell.length_c   1.000
_cell.angle_alpha   90.00
_cell.angle_beta   90.00
_cell.angle_gamma   90.00
#
_symmetry.space_group_name_H-M   'P 1'
#
loop_
_entity.id
_entity.type
_entity.pdbx_description
1 polymer ?
#
loop_
_entity_poly.entity_id
_entity_poly.type
_entity_poly.pdbx_seq_one_letter_code
_entity_poly.pdbx_strand_id
1 'polypeptide(L)'
;MKILVAKPGLDGHDRGAKVVVQALRDAGLEVVYSGLKRTPDEIVAEAIEEDVDVVGLSILSGAHLTLARRVVDGLRARGADDVRVVVGGIVPPRDVDALRAVGVERVFPMGTPLPEIVGAFLEAPRRTP
;
A
#
# COMPACT_ATOMS: atom_id res chain seq x y z
N MET A 1 -6.86 -13.06 -1.37
CA MET A 1 -6.02 -11.87 -1.55
C MET A 1 -5.71 -11.39 -0.15
N LYS A 2 -4.44 -11.40 0.20
CA LYS A 2 -3.87 -10.93 1.45
C LYS A 2 -3.19 -9.59 1.21
N ILE A 3 -3.52 -8.61 2.04
CA ILE A 3 -3.12 -7.22 1.85
C ILE A 3 -2.39 -6.75 3.11
N LEU A 4 -1.17 -6.26 2.96
CA LEU A 4 -0.49 -5.51 4.01
C LEU A 4 -0.82 -4.03 3.87
N VAL A 5 -1.60 -3.47 4.79
CA VAL A 5 -1.77 -2.01 4.88
C VAL A 5 -0.71 -1.45 5.82
N ALA A 6 0.21 -0.68 5.27
CA ALA A 6 1.36 -0.16 5.99
C ALA A 6 1.43 1.37 6.05
N LYS A 7 2.03 1.87 7.13
CA LYS A 7 2.24 3.30 7.40
C LYS A 7 3.74 3.62 7.52
N PRO A 8 4.39 3.98 6.40
CA PRO A 8 5.83 4.21 6.40
C PRO A 8 6.23 5.55 7.04
N GLY A 9 7.43 5.60 7.62
CA GLY A 9 8.07 6.83 8.09
C GLY A 9 7.60 7.28 9.47
N LEU A 10 7.46 8.60 9.70
CA LEU A 10 7.01 9.15 10.99
C LEU A 10 5.52 9.56 10.98
N ASP A 11 4.78 9.17 9.94
CA ASP A 11 3.38 9.55 9.77
C ASP A 11 2.48 8.93 10.84
N GLY A 12 1.99 9.77 11.75
CA GLY A 12 1.09 9.39 12.83
C GLY A 12 -0.39 9.35 12.45
N HIS A 13 -0.76 9.73 11.22
CA HIS A 13 -2.17 9.79 10.81
C HIS A 13 -2.69 8.40 10.45
N ASP A 14 -3.37 7.72 11.36
CA ASP A 14 -3.86 6.35 11.14
C ASP A 14 -5.35 6.24 10.79
N ARG A 15 -6.15 7.30 11.02
CA ARG A 15 -7.61 7.23 10.84
C ARG A 15 -8.03 6.71 9.47
N GLY A 16 -7.49 7.28 8.39
CA GLY A 16 -7.82 6.85 7.03
C GLY A 16 -7.42 5.40 6.76
N ALA A 17 -6.22 5.00 7.19
CA ALA A 17 -5.74 3.63 7.03
C ALA A 17 -6.63 2.63 7.79
N LYS A 18 -7.02 2.93 9.03
CA LYS A 18 -7.90 2.09 9.84
C LYS A 18 -9.29 1.91 9.21
N VAL A 19 -9.86 2.98 8.64
CA VAL A 19 -11.13 2.90 7.91
C VAL A 19 -11.01 2.00 6.68
N VAL A 20 -9.93 2.14 5.90
CA VAL A 20 -9.68 1.30 4.73
C VAL A 20 -9.47 -0.17 5.15
N VAL A 21 -8.68 -0.44 6.20
CA VAL A 21 -8.47 -1.78 6.74
C VAL A 21 -9.79 -2.43 7.13
N GLN A 22 -10.65 -1.71 7.85
CA GLN A 22 -11.95 -2.24 8.26
C GLN A 22 -12.81 -2.57 7.04
N ALA A 23 -12.91 -1.66 6.07
CA ALA A 23 -13.74 -1.85 4.88
C ALA A 23 -13.28 -3.02 4.01
N LEU A 24 -11.97 -3.20 3.85
CA LEU A 24 -11.41 -4.33 3.11
C LEU A 24 -11.72 -5.65 3.83
N ARG A 25 -11.63 -5.70 5.16
CA ARG A 25 -12.01 -6.87 5.97
C ARG A 25 -13.51 -7.16 5.87
N ASP A 26 -14.35 -6.13 5.94
CA ASP A 26 -15.80 -6.27 5.79
C ASP A 26 -16.19 -6.81 4.40
N ALA A 27 -15.37 -6.53 3.38
CA ALA A 27 -15.51 -7.09 2.03
C ALA A 27 -14.94 -8.51 1.88
N GLY A 28 -14.46 -9.14 2.96
CA GLY A 28 -13.96 -10.52 2.97
C GLY A 28 -12.51 -10.69 2.50
N LEU A 29 -11.73 -9.59 2.41
CA LEU A 29 -10.30 -9.64 2.11
C LEU A 29 -9.49 -9.92 3.38
N GLU A 30 -8.39 -10.65 3.24
CA GLU A 30 -7.46 -10.86 4.34
C GLU A 30 -6.54 -9.64 4.44
N VAL A 31 -6.51 -8.99 5.61
CA VAL A 31 -5.79 -7.71 5.77
C VAL A 31 -4.94 -7.73 7.03
N VAL A 32 -3.63 -7.55 6.84
CA VAL A 32 -2.63 -7.29 7.88
C VAL A 32 -2.44 -5.78 7.98
N TYR A 33 -2.37 -5.24 9.20
CA TYR A 33 -2.10 -3.82 9.44
C TYR A 33 -0.77 -3.69 10.19
N SER A 34 0.23 -3.08 9.56
CA SER A 34 1.61 -3.03 10.09
C SER A 34 1.73 -2.22 11.39
N GLY A 35 0.72 -1.40 11.71
CA GLY A 35 0.83 -0.35 12.71
C GLY A 35 1.56 0.89 12.20
N LEU A 36 1.82 1.82 13.11
CA LEU A 36 2.42 3.11 12.81
C LEU A 36 3.94 3.04 12.72
N LYS A 37 4.50 4.01 11.99
CA LYS A 37 5.93 4.35 11.97
C LYS A 37 6.87 3.22 11.56
N ARG A 38 6.51 2.49 10.51
CA ARG A 38 7.36 1.43 9.97
C ARG A 38 8.38 1.99 8.98
N THR A 39 9.58 1.45 9.00
CA THR A 39 10.58 1.72 7.97
C THR A 39 10.19 0.97 6.68
N PRO A 40 10.61 1.44 5.49
CA PRO A 40 10.41 0.68 4.26
C PRO A 40 10.94 -0.75 4.34
N ASP A 41 12.08 -0.95 5.00
CA ASP A 41 12.73 -2.26 5.10
C ASP A 41 11.93 -3.23 5.99
N GLU A 42 11.34 -2.74 7.09
CA GLU A 42 10.40 -3.53 7.90
C GLU A 42 9.14 -3.90 7.12
N ILE A 43 8.59 -2.96 6.32
CA ILE A 43 7.40 -3.22 5.50
C ILE A 43 7.69 -4.29 4.44
N VAL A 44 8.88 -4.23 3.80
CA VAL A 44 9.32 -5.24 2.84
C VAL A 44 9.46 -6.60 3.51
N ALA A 45 10.08 -6.66 4.70
CA ALA A 45 10.22 -7.92 5.44
C ALA A 45 8.85 -8.50 5.81
N GLU A 46 7.95 -7.69 6.38
CA GLU A 46 6.60 -8.12 6.77
C GLU A 46 5.78 -8.57 5.55
N ALA A 47 5.88 -7.88 4.42
CA ALA A 47 5.19 -8.28 3.18
C ALA A 47 5.61 -9.67 2.69
N ILE A 48 6.90 -10.01 2.81
CA ILE A 48 7.44 -11.31 2.41
C ILE A 48 7.09 -12.39 3.43
N GLU A 49 7.26 -12.09 4.73
CA GLU A 49 6.95 -13.03 5.83
C GLU A 49 5.47 -13.42 5.84
N GLU A 50 4.59 -12.46 5.58
CA GLU A 50 3.15 -12.68 5.51
C GLU A 50 2.68 -13.23 4.15
N ASP A 51 3.57 -13.34 3.15
CA ASP A 51 3.27 -13.73 1.76
C ASP A 51 2.07 -12.98 1.17
N VAL A 52 2.14 -11.65 1.16
CA VAL A 52 1.01 -10.83 0.72
C VAL A 52 0.92 -10.73 -0.80
N ASP A 53 -0.30 -10.51 -1.30
CA ASP A 53 -0.53 -10.19 -2.72
C ASP A 53 -0.26 -8.71 -3.02
N VAL A 54 -0.54 -7.84 -2.04
CA VAL A 54 -0.50 -6.37 -2.20
C VAL A 54 0.00 -5.68 -0.93
N VAL A 55 0.89 -4.71 -1.09
CA VAL A 55 1.26 -3.72 -0.06
C VAL A 55 0.55 -2.41 -0.34
N GLY A 56 -0.35 -2.00 0.56
CA GLY A 56 -1.02 -0.71 0.54
C GLY A 56 -0.33 0.30 1.46
N LEU A 57 0.36 1.29 0.90
CA LEU A 57 1.03 2.34 1.66
C LEU A 57 0.10 3.52 1.92
N SER A 58 -0.16 3.84 3.20
CA SER A 58 -0.88 5.05 3.59
C SER A 58 0.09 6.15 4.00
N ILE A 59 0.16 7.23 3.21
CA ILE A 59 1.17 8.29 3.37
C ILE A 59 0.51 9.67 3.34
N LEU A 60 0.60 10.42 4.44
CA LEU A 60 0.11 11.79 4.56
C LEU A 60 1.23 12.82 4.78
N SER A 61 2.49 12.37 4.83
CA SER A 61 3.66 13.20 5.13
C SER A 61 4.28 13.94 3.93
N GLY A 62 3.75 13.75 2.72
CA GLY A 62 4.33 14.28 1.47
C GLY A 62 5.58 13.53 0.99
N ALA A 63 6.01 12.48 1.70
CA ALA A 63 7.17 11.65 1.33
C ALA A 63 6.79 10.44 0.46
N HIS A 64 5.63 10.47 -0.22
CA HIS A 64 5.06 9.32 -0.94
C HIS A 64 5.98 8.77 -2.02
N LEU A 65 6.61 9.61 -2.84
CA LEU A 65 7.54 9.15 -3.88
C LEU A 65 8.73 8.39 -3.30
N THR A 66 9.43 9.01 -2.35
CA THR A 66 10.63 8.43 -1.74
C THR A 66 10.32 7.13 -1.01
N LEU A 67 9.25 7.12 -0.21
CA LEU A 67 8.88 5.95 0.60
C LEU A 67 8.34 4.81 -0.27
N ALA A 68 7.49 5.10 -1.26
CA ALA A 68 6.98 4.09 -2.17
C ALA A 68 8.10 3.47 -3.01
N ARG A 69 9.02 4.30 -3.56
CA ARG A 69 10.19 3.81 -4.30
C ARG A 69 11.04 2.86 -3.46
N ARG A 70 11.32 3.21 -2.19
CA ARG A 70 12.11 2.34 -1.31
C ARG A 70 11.45 0.98 -1.06
N VAL A 71 10.12 0.94 -0.89
CA VAL A 71 9.39 -0.31 -0.71
C VAL A 71 9.41 -1.14 -2.00
N VAL A 72 9.15 -0.52 -3.16
CA VAL A 72 9.19 -1.22 -4.46
C VAL A 72 10.58 -1.77 -4.77
N ASP A 73 11.61 -0.94 -4.63
CA ASP A 73 13.01 -1.36 -4.85
C ASP A 73 13.42 -2.46 -3.87
N GLY A 74 12.97 -2.39 -2.61
CA GLY A 74 13.22 -3.40 -1.58
C GLY A 74 12.56 -4.74 -1.87
N LEU A 75 11.29 -4.75 -2.28
CA LEU A 75 10.58 -5.97 -2.71
C LEU A 75 11.30 -6.63 -3.88
N ARG A 76 11.65 -5.86 -4.91
CA ARG A 76 12.41 -6.35 -6.07
C ARG A 76 13.78 -6.92 -5.68
N ALA A 77 14.52 -6.23 -4.81
CA ALA A 77 15.82 -6.69 -4.35
C ALA A 77 15.77 -8.02 -3.58
N ARG A 78 14.60 -8.38 -3.05
CA ARG A 78 14.34 -9.63 -2.33
C ARG A 78 13.65 -10.70 -3.19
N GLY A 79 13.48 -10.45 -4.49
CA GLY A 79 12.85 -11.38 -5.43
C GLY A 79 11.33 -11.48 -5.27
N ALA A 80 10.69 -10.44 -4.73
CA ALA A 80 9.24 -10.35 -4.52
C ALA A 80 8.62 -9.26 -5.42
N ASP A 81 9.08 -9.14 -6.67
CA ASP A 81 8.60 -8.13 -7.63
C ASP A 81 7.17 -8.37 -8.12
N ASP A 82 6.62 -9.55 -7.84
CA ASP A 82 5.24 -9.95 -8.05
C ASP A 82 4.27 -9.43 -6.97
N VAL A 83 4.79 -8.94 -5.83
CA VAL A 83 4.00 -8.25 -4.82
C VAL A 83 3.68 -6.83 -5.30
N ARG A 84 2.39 -6.54 -5.48
CA ARG A 84 1.96 -5.23 -6.00
C ARG A 84 2.01 -4.17 -4.91
N VAL A 85 2.35 -2.94 -5.29
CA VAL A 85 2.33 -1.79 -4.38
C VAL A 85 1.27 -0.79 -4.81
N VAL A 86 0.42 -0.39 -3.87
CA VAL A 86 -0.55 0.71 -4.05
C VAL A 86 -0.31 1.80 -3.02
N VAL A 87 -0.61 3.05 -3.36
CA VAL A 87 -0.37 4.21 -2.49
C VAL A 87 -1.65 4.97 -2.26
N GLY A 88 -1.97 5.30 -1.02
CA GLY A 88 -3.06 6.18 -0.65
C GLY A 88 -2.63 7.31 0.29
N GLY A 89 -3.43 8.37 0.35
CA GLY A 89 -3.19 9.52 1.22
C GLY A 89 -3.03 10.84 0.46
N ILE A 90 -2.22 11.77 0.97
CA ILE A 90 -2.04 13.08 0.34
C ILE A 90 -1.05 12.94 -0.81
N VAL A 91 -1.56 12.71 -2.01
CA VAL A 91 -0.77 12.61 -3.24
C VAL A 91 -1.18 13.73 -4.20
N PRO A 92 -0.30 14.69 -4.51
CA PRO A 92 -0.55 15.70 -5.54
C PRO A 92 -0.77 15.03 -6.91
N PRO A 93 -1.70 15.53 -7.75
CA PRO A 93 -1.96 14.95 -9.08
C PRO A 93 -0.70 14.82 -9.95
N ARG A 94 0.21 15.80 -9.88
CA ARG A 94 1.50 15.81 -10.60
C ARG A 94 2.44 14.66 -10.23
N ASP A 95 2.27 14.05 -9.06
CA ASP A 95 3.16 12.99 -8.57
C ASP A 95 2.63 11.58 -8.89
N VAL A 96 1.39 11.47 -9.40
CA VAL A 96 0.75 10.18 -9.70
C VAL A 96 1.51 9.42 -10.78
N ASP A 97 1.89 10.08 -11.88
CA ASP A 97 2.65 9.44 -12.95
C ASP A 97 4.06 9.05 -12.51
N ALA A 98 4.68 9.86 -11.65
CA ALA A 98 5.97 9.53 -11.05
C ALA A 98 5.89 8.31 -10.11
N LEU A 99 4.80 8.17 -9.34
CA LEU A 99 4.55 6.97 -8.52
C LEU A 99 4.39 5.72 -9.40
N ARG A 100 3.63 5.82 -10.50
CA ARG A 100 3.48 4.72 -11.45
C ARG A 100 4.80 4.33 -12.10
N ALA A 101 5.62 5.31 -12.49
CA ALA A 101 6.93 5.08 -13.08
C ALA A 101 7.91 4.36 -12.14
N VAL A 102 7.75 4.47 -10.82
CA VAL A 102 8.56 3.72 -9.85
C VAL A 102 7.98 2.36 -9.49
N GLY A 103 6.86 1.94 -10.08
CA GLY A 103 6.26 0.61 -9.89
C GLY A 103 5.05 0.56 -8.95
N VAL A 104 4.46 1.71 -8.61
CA VAL A 104 3.15 1.72 -7.92
C VAL A 104 2.03 1.42 -8.92
N GLU A 105 1.27 0.36 -8.68
CA GLU A 105 0.19 -0.07 -9.56
C GLU A 105 -0.98 0.94 -9.56
N ARG A 106 -1.38 1.40 -8.38
CA ARG A 106 -2.55 2.26 -8.21
C ARG A 106 -2.32 3.30 -7.12
N VAL A 107 -2.89 4.48 -7.34
CA VAL A 107 -2.85 5.61 -6.40
C VAL A 107 -4.28 5.98 -6.01
N PHE A 108 -4.56 6.08 -4.71
CA PHE A 108 -5.83 6.48 -4.13
C PHE A 108 -5.66 7.79 -3.34
N PRO A 109 -5.78 8.97 -3.99
CA PRO A 109 -5.63 10.25 -3.32
C PRO A 109 -6.64 10.45 -2.19
N MET A 110 -6.33 11.37 -1.29
CA MET A 110 -7.25 11.79 -0.23
C MET A 110 -8.61 12.17 -0.83
N GLY A 111 -9.69 11.63 -0.24
CA GLY A 111 -11.05 11.84 -0.71
C GLY A 111 -11.56 10.76 -1.68
N THR A 112 -10.72 9.80 -2.10
CA THR A 112 -11.19 8.64 -2.88
C THR A 112 -12.31 7.92 -2.11
N PRO A 113 -13.48 7.69 -2.74
CA PRO A 113 -14.58 6.97 -2.11
C PRO A 113 -14.18 5.56 -1.66
N LEU A 114 -14.58 5.18 -0.45
CA LEU A 114 -14.28 3.87 0.11
C LEU A 114 -14.77 2.69 -0.77
N PRO A 115 -15.95 2.74 -1.41
CA PRO A 115 -16.38 1.69 -2.33
C PRO A 115 -15.47 1.56 -3.56
N GLU A 116 -14.89 2.66 -4.04
CA GLU A 116 -13.94 2.63 -5.17
C GLU A 116 -12.63 1.93 -4.77
N ILE A 117 -12.12 2.24 -3.57
CA ILE A 117 -10.94 1.56 -3.02
C ILE A 117 -11.23 0.06 -2.92
N VAL A 118 -12.32 -0.34 -2.26
CA VAL A 118 -12.69 -1.75 -2.07
C VAL A 118 -12.89 -2.46 -3.41
N GLY A 119 -13.63 -1.85 -4.34
CA GLY A 119 -13.87 -2.41 -5.67
C GLY A 119 -12.57 -2.70 -6.42
N ALA A 120 -11.60 -1.80 -6.35
CA ALA A 120 -10.30 -1.99 -6.98
C ALA A 120 -9.53 -3.22 -6.47
N PHE A 121 -9.69 -3.62 -5.19
CA PHE A 121 -9.09 -4.84 -4.66
C PHE A 121 -9.90 -6.10 -4.99
N LEU A 122 -11.22 -6.00 -5.08
CA LEU A 122 -12.09 -7.14 -5.42
C LEU A 122 -11.99 -7.53 -6.90
N GLU A 123 -11.82 -6.55 -7.78
CA GLU A 123 -11.68 -6.75 -9.23
C GLU A 123 -10.24 -7.16 -9.63
N ALA A 124 -9.27 -6.87 -8.77
CA ALA A 124 -7.88 -7.20 -9.01
C ALA A 124 -7.66 -8.73 -8.96
N PRO A 125 -6.90 -9.30 -9.93
CA PRO A 125 -6.55 -10.71 -9.89
C PRO A 125 -5.74 -11.02 -8.64
N ARG A 126 -5.82 -12.26 -8.13
CA ARG A 126 -4.91 -12.72 -7.06
C ARG A 126 -3.50 -12.90 -7.63
N ARG A 127 -2.48 -12.67 -6.79
CA ARG A 127 -1.09 -12.99 -7.10
C ARG A 127 -1.02 -14.48 -7.44
N THR A 128 -0.38 -14.79 -8.55
CA THR A 128 -0.09 -16.19 -8.92
C THR A 128 1.40 -16.39 -8.65
N PRO A 129 1.79 -17.32 -7.77
CA PRO A 129 3.19 -17.57 -7.44
C PRO A 129 3.97 -18.19 -8.60
#